data_AF-Q0CE31-F1
#
_entry.id   AF-Q0CE31-F1
#
_cell.length_a   1.000
_cell.length_b   1.000
_cell.length_c   1.000
_cell.angle_alpha   90.00
_cell.angle_beta   90.00
_cell.angle_gamma   90.00
#
_symmetry.space_group_name_H-M   'P 1'
#
loop_
_entity.id
_entity.type
_entity.pdbx_description
1 polymer ?
#
loop_
_entity_poly.entity_id
_entity_poly.type
_entity_poly.pdbx_seq_one_letter_code
_entity_poly.pdbx_strand_id
1 'polypeptide(L)'
;MATTPAKLEGYDKLAALLSSDPGLQYFRRFATLNTKNLLYYQAQIANLEDDLNNIIVEDKALCDRYEGKKNYPFSVFHLENSLRDDDANQWKKFLELRELLSKYSTCPRQSRRKQAE
;
A
#
# COMPACT_ATOMS: atom_id res chain seq x y z
N MET A 1 -17.76 -35.68 28.77
CA MET A 1 -17.76 -34.33 29.36
C MET A 1 -18.26 -33.37 28.30
N ALA A 2 -19.45 -32.79 28.47
CA ALA A 2 -20.02 -31.85 27.51
C ALA A 2 -19.45 -30.45 27.80
N THR A 3 -18.71 -29.89 26.86
CA THR A 3 -18.24 -28.51 26.89
C THR A 3 -19.43 -27.58 26.68
N THR A 4 -19.83 -26.87 27.73
CA THR A 4 -20.85 -25.82 27.66
C THR A 4 -20.40 -24.77 26.62
N PRO A 5 -21.24 -24.38 25.64
CA PRO A 5 -20.84 -23.38 24.66
C PRO A 5 -20.50 -22.08 25.38
N ALA A 6 -19.31 -21.55 25.12
CA ALA A 6 -18.87 -20.29 25.67
C ALA A 6 -19.93 -19.22 25.39
N LYS A 7 -20.37 -18.53 26.45
CA LYS A 7 -21.34 -17.45 26.33
C LYS A 7 -20.72 -16.37 25.45
N LEU A 8 -21.24 -16.19 24.24
CA LEU A 8 -20.82 -15.12 23.34
C LEU A 8 -21.04 -13.78 24.04
N GLU A 9 -20.16 -12.81 23.88
CA GLU A 9 -20.27 -11.47 24.48
C GLU A 9 -19.91 -10.36 23.49
N GLY A 10 -20.38 -9.14 23.74
CA GLY A 10 -20.07 -7.96 22.92
C GLY A 10 -20.35 -8.15 21.43
N TYR A 11 -19.30 -7.95 20.61
CA TYR A 11 -19.37 -8.09 19.15
C TYR A 11 -19.68 -9.52 18.69
N ASP A 12 -19.34 -10.55 19.46
CA ASP A 12 -19.62 -11.94 19.08
C ASP A 12 -21.12 -12.23 19.08
N LYS A 13 -21.87 -11.65 20.04
CA LYS A 13 -23.33 -11.72 20.03
C LYS A 13 -23.93 -10.98 18.84
N LEU A 14 -23.41 -9.80 18.51
CA LEU A 14 -23.90 -9.01 17.38
C LEU A 14 -23.59 -9.71 16.05
N ALA A 15 -22.40 -10.29 15.91
CA ALA A 15 -22.03 -11.07 14.72
C ALA A 15 -22.92 -12.30 14.56
N ALA A 16 -23.19 -13.04 15.66
CA ALA A 16 -24.11 -14.17 15.64
C ALA A 16 -25.56 -13.76 15.30
N LEU A 17 -26.01 -12.59 15.78
CA LEU A 17 -27.32 -12.06 15.44
C LEU A 17 -27.41 -11.67 13.95
N LEU A 18 -26.44 -10.90 13.47
CA LEU A 18 -26.39 -10.45 12.07
C LEU A 18 -26.22 -11.64 11.10
N SER A 19 -25.50 -12.69 11.48
CA SER A 19 -25.36 -13.89 10.65
C SER A 19 -26.62 -14.76 10.63
N SER A 20 -27.43 -14.73 11.69
CA SER A 20 -28.67 -15.52 11.78
C SER A 20 -29.78 -15.05 10.85
N ASP A 21 -29.78 -13.77 10.47
CA ASP A 21 -30.74 -13.18 9.54
C ASP A 21 -30.02 -12.26 8.53
N PRO A 22 -29.84 -12.68 7.26
CA PRO A 22 -29.26 -11.85 6.22
C PRO A 22 -29.96 -10.49 6.03
N GLY A 23 -31.25 -10.39 6.37
CA GLY A 23 -32.00 -9.15 6.33
C GLY A 23 -31.53 -8.10 7.34
N LEU A 24 -30.80 -8.50 8.39
CA LEU A 24 -30.22 -7.56 9.38
C LEU A 24 -28.84 -7.04 8.95
N GLN A 25 -28.21 -7.62 7.92
CA GLN A 25 -26.85 -7.30 7.48
C GLN A 25 -26.76 -6.01 6.65
N TYR A 26 -27.16 -4.89 7.22
CA TYR A 26 -26.99 -3.57 6.60
C TYR A 26 -25.66 -2.94 7.01
N PHE A 27 -24.65 -3.13 6.19
CA PHE A 27 -23.35 -2.48 6.37
C PHE A 27 -23.26 -1.18 5.58
N ARG A 28 -22.69 -0.13 6.20
CA ARG A 28 -22.42 1.12 5.51
C ARG A 28 -21.48 0.88 4.33
N ARG A 29 -21.88 1.33 3.14
CA ARG A 29 -20.99 1.36 1.98
C ARG A 29 -20.03 2.54 2.10
N PHE A 30 -18.74 2.27 1.97
CA PHE A 30 -17.69 3.29 2.01
C PHE A 30 -17.27 3.77 0.61
N ALA A 31 -18.19 3.79 -0.36
CA ALA A 31 -17.88 4.07 -1.77
C ALA A 31 -17.15 5.39 -2.01
N THR A 32 -17.70 6.49 -1.48
CA THR A 32 -17.11 7.82 -1.60
C THR A 32 -15.76 7.89 -0.89
N LEU A 33 -15.64 7.29 0.30
CA LEU A 33 -14.40 7.28 1.06
C LEU A 33 -13.31 6.44 0.38
N ASN A 34 -13.65 5.27 -0.16
CA ASN A 34 -12.72 4.42 -0.91
C ASN A 34 -12.26 5.12 -2.20
N THR A 35 -13.16 5.79 -2.91
CA THR A 35 -12.82 6.55 -4.12
C THR A 35 -11.86 7.69 -3.78
N LYS A 36 -12.15 8.45 -2.71
CA LYS A 36 -11.27 9.52 -2.23
C LYS A 36 -9.89 8.98 -1.84
N ASN A 37 -9.84 7.83 -1.17
CA ASN A 37 -8.58 7.18 -0.80
C ASN A 37 -7.76 6.78 -2.02
N LEU A 38 -8.39 6.23 -3.07
CA LEU A 38 -7.73 5.90 -4.34
C LEU A 38 -7.13 7.14 -5.00
N LEU A 39 -7.87 8.25 -5.05
CA LEU A 39 -7.38 9.52 -5.61
C LEU A 39 -6.17 10.05 -4.82
N TYR A 40 -6.19 9.91 -3.50
CA TYR A 40 -5.07 10.32 -2.65
C TYR A 40 -3.84 9.45 -2.84
N TYR A 41 -4.01 8.13 -2.97
CA TYR A 41 -2.91 7.25 -3.33
C TYR A 41 -2.30 7.63 -4.68
N GLN A 42 -3.12 7.92 -5.70
CA GLN A 42 -2.62 8.34 -7.01
C GLN A 42 -1.79 9.62 -6.93
N ALA A 43 -2.28 10.64 -6.21
CA ALA A 43 -1.56 11.89 -6.03
C ALA A 43 -0.24 11.69 -5.27
N GLN A 44 -0.25 10.90 -4.19
CA GLN A 44 0.95 10.62 -3.40
C GLN A 44 1.98 9.80 -4.20
N ILE A 45 1.53 8.83 -4.99
CA ILE A 45 2.40 8.04 -5.90
C ILE A 45 3.07 8.97 -6.91
N ALA A 46 2.32 9.90 -7.52
CA ALA A 46 2.88 10.86 -8.48
C ALA A 46 3.96 11.75 -7.84
N ASN A 47 3.69 12.29 -6.64
CA ASN A 47 4.68 13.09 -5.93
C ASN A 47 5.96 12.29 -5.59
N LEU A 48 5.80 11.04 -5.14
CA LEU A 48 6.94 10.17 -4.83
C LEU A 48 7.74 9.77 -6.08
N GLU A 49 7.07 9.63 -7.22
CA GLU A 49 7.71 9.40 -8.51
C GLU A 49 8.57 10.60 -8.93
N ASP A 50 8.03 11.82 -8.82
CA ASP A 50 8.77 13.05 -9.09
C ASP A 50 9.97 13.22 -8.16
N ASP A 51 9.79 13.00 -6.86
CA ASP A 51 10.89 13.04 -5.87
C ASP A 51 11.98 12.01 -6.18
N LEU A 52 11.58 10.77 -6.51
CA LEU A 52 12.52 9.71 -6.87
C LEU A 52 13.30 10.08 -8.14
N ASN A 53 12.64 10.65 -9.15
CA ASN A 53 13.29 11.10 -10.37
C ASN A 53 14.33 12.19 -10.10
N ASN A 54 14.03 13.14 -9.21
CA ASN A 54 15.00 14.16 -8.81
C ASN A 54 16.23 13.55 -8.15
N ILE A 55 16.04 12.60 -7.22
CA ILE A 55 17.15 11.90 -6.56
C ILE A 55 18.00 11.12 -7.59
N ILE A 56 17.37 10.43 -8.55
CA ILE A 56 18.09 9.71 -9.61
C ILE A 56 18.96 10.66 -10.44
N VAL A 57 18.44 11.86 -10.76
CA VAL A 57 19.19 12.87 -11.51
C VAL A 57 20.37 13.39 -10.70
N GLU A 58 20.17 13.67 -9.42
CA GLU A 58 21.24 14.09 -8.50
C GLU A 58 22.32 13.02 -8.35
N ASP A 59 21.94 11.76 -8.11
CA ASP A 59 22.88 10.64 -8.01
C ASP A 59 23.67 10.45 -9.29
N LYS A 60 23.02 10.61 -10.45
CA LYS A 60 23.68 10.56 -11.75
C LYS A 60 24.68 11.70 -11.96
N ALA A 61 24.38 12.91 -11.49
CA ALA A 61 25.29 14.05 -11.54
C ALA A 61 26.50 13.86 -10.61
N LEU A 62 26.37 13.03 -9.58
CA LEU A 62 27.42 12.71 -8.62
C LEU A 62 28.26 11.48 -9.02
N CYS A 63 27.89 10.75 -10.06
CA CYS A 63 28.60 9.56 -10.55
C CYS A 63 30.09 9.80 -10.83
N ASP A 64 30.47 10.98 -11.29
CA ASP A 64 31.88 11.30 -11.56
C ASP A 64 32.70 11.43 -10.28
N ARG A 65 32.05 11.77 -9.15
CA ARG A 65 32.68 11.89 -7.82
C ARG A 65 32.58 10.63 -6.98
N TYR A 66 31.53 9.82 -7.18
CA TYR A 66 31.26 8.63 -6.39
C TYR A 66 31.02 7.43 -7.29
N GLU A 67 32.05 6.57 -7.39
CA GLU A 67 32.03 5.40 -8.28
C GLU A 67 30.89 4.42 -7.94
N GLY A 68 30.49 4.33 -6.67
CA GLY A 68 29.37 3.50 -6.23
C GLY A 68 28.03 3.89 -6.87
N LYS A 69 27.81 5.18 -7.17
CA LYS A 69 26.55 5.67 -7.77
C LYS A 69 26.41 5.32 -9.25
N LYS A 70 27.53 5.07 -9.95
CA LYS A 70 27.53 4.65 -11.37
C LYS A 70 26.74 3.36 -11.59
N ASN A 71 26.71 2.49 -10.59
CA ASN A 71 26.08 1.18 -10.67
C ASN A 71 24.59 1.20 -10.28
N TYR A 72 24.07 2.31 -9.72
CA TYR A 72 22.68 2.39 -9.26
C TYR A 72 21.66 2.11 -10.38
N PRO A 73 21.78 2.66 -11.60
CA PRO A 73 20.81 2.39 -12.67
C PRO A 73 20.81 0.94 -13.17
N PHE A 74 21.90 0.20 -12.93
CA PHE A 74 22.13 -1.12 -13.52
C PHE A 74 22.03 -2.28 -12.52
N SER A 75 22.04 -1.98 -11.21
CA SER A 75 22.13 -3.01 -10.19
C SER A 75 21.36 -2.66 -8.92
N VAL A 76 20.24 -3.35 -8.70
CA VAL A 76 19.48 -3.29 -7.43
C VAL A 76 20.36 -3.67 -6.23
N PHE A 77 21.29 -4.62 -6.39
CA PHE A 77 22.24 -4.96 -5.32
C PHE A 77 23.07 -3.75 -4.83
N HIS A 78 23.48 -2.86 -5.74
CA HIS A 78 24.25 -1.67 -5.37
C HIS A 78 23.35 -0.61 -4.71
N LEU A 79 22.11 -0.46 -5.19
CA LEU A 79 21.10 0.38 -4.54
C LEU A 79 20.74 -0.11 -3.15
N GLU A 80 20.53 -1.41 -2.95
CA GLU A 80 20.17 -1.97 -1.66
C GLU A 80 21.32 -1.85 -0.66
N ASN A 81 22.57 -2.09 -1.10
CA ASN A 81 23.72 -1.95 -0.22
C ASN A 81 24.02 -0.50 0.18
N SER A 82 23.53 0.51 -0.55
CA SER A 82 23.66 1.92 -0.18
C SER A 82 23.07 2.23 1.20
N LEU A 83 22.12 1.41 1.70
CA LEU A 83 21.56 1.50 3.06
C LEU A 83 22.63 1.48 4.16
N ARG A 84 23.80 0.87 3.88
CA ARG A 84 24.89 0.74 4.85
C ARG A 84 25.78 1.99 4.90
N ASP A 85 25.78 2.79 3.83
CA ASP A 85 26.69 3.91 3.63
C ASP A 85 26.01 5.28 3.87
N ASP A 86 24.83 5.27 4.49
CA ASP A 86 23.96 6.43 4.81
C ASP A 86 23.42 7.24 3.60
N ASP A 87 23.98 7.02 2.41
CA ASP A 87 23.61 7.64 1.13
C ASP A 87 22.56 6.83 0.35
N ALA A 88 21.52 6.37 1.05
CA ALA A 88 20.52 5.45 0.51
C ALA A 88 19.22 6.11 0.04
N ASN A 89 19.27 7.41 -0.28
CA ASN A 89 18.06 8.21 -0.52
C ASN A 89 17.22 7.65 -1.68
N GLN A 90 17.86 7.26 -2.78
CA GLN A 90 17.17 6.68 -3.93
C GLN A 90 16.44 5.38 -3.54
N TRP A 91 17.13 4.49 -2.82
CA TRP A 91 16.56 3.20 -2.42
C TRP A 91 15.46 3.35 -1.37
N LYS A 92 15.64 4.23 -0.37
CA LYS A 92 14.63 4.56 0.65
C LYS A 92 13.35 5.07 -0.01
N LYS A 93 13.45 6.02 -0.97
CA LYS A 93 12.28 6.52 -1.69
C LYS A 93 11.61 5.46 -2.55
N PHE A 94 12.40 4.62 -3.20
CA PHE A 94 11.84 3.51 -3.98
C PHE A 94 11.05 2.51 -3.11
N LEU A 95 11.51 2.21 -1.89
CA LEU A 95 10.79 1.36 -0.95
C LEU A 95 9.46 1.97 -0.49
N GLU A 96 9.44 3.27 -0.21
CA GLU A 96 8.21 4.00 0.15
C GLU A 96 7.19 3.99 -0.99
N LEU A 97 7.64 4.27 -2.22
CA LEU A 97 6.81 4.18 -3.43
C LEU A 97 6.23 2.77 -3.60
N ARG A 98 7.05 1.73 -3.39
CA ARG A 98 6.62 0.32 -3.49
C ARG A 98 5.55 -0.02 -2.44
N GLU A 99 5.72 0.43 -1.21
CA GLU A 99 4.72 0.22 -0.15
C GLU A 99 3.38 0.87 -0.54
N LEU A 100 3.42 2.10 -1.05
CA LEU A 100 2.23 2.83 -1.45
C LEU A 100 1.53 2.20 -2.65
N LEU A 101 2.29 1.76 -3.65
CA LEU A 101 1.77 0.99 -4.81
C LEU A 101 1.12 -0.32 -4.37
N SER A 102 1.69 -1.00 -3.37
CA SER A 102 1.09 -2.20 -2.78
C SER A 102 -0.28 -1.90 -2.14
N LYS A 103 -0.36 -0.82 -1.34
CA LYS A 103 -1.64 -0.36 -0.74
C LYS A 103 -2.66 0.07 -1.80
N TYR A 104 -2.22 0.74 -2.86
CA TYR A 104 -3.08 1.14 -3.98
C TYR A 104 -3.63 -0.06 -4.74
N SER A 105 -2.78 -1.05 -5.05
CA SER A 105 -3.16 -2.23 -5.83
C SER A 105 -4.10 -3.18 -5.09
N THR A 106 -3.96 -3.28 -3.77
CA THR A 106 -4.81 -4.09 -2.89
C THR A 106 -6.10 -3.40 -2.49
N CYS A 107 -6.23 -2.09 -2.71
CA CYS A 107 -7.43 -1.35 -2.40
C CYS A 107 -8.61 -1.92 -3.20
N PRO A 108 -9.72 -2.33 -2.55
CA PRO A 108 -10.87 -2.89 -3.24
C PRO A 108 -11.44 -1.88 -4.23
N ARG A 109 -11.10 -2.04 -5.51
CA ARG A 109 -11.79 -1.33 -6.58
C ARG A 109 -13.22 -1.82 -6.53
N GLN A 110 -14.16 -0.90 -6.40
CA GLN A 110 -15.57 -1.24 -6.49
C GLN A 110 -15.84 -1.75 -7.91
N SER A 111 -15.66 -3.06 -8.09
CA SER A 111 -16.06 -3.76 -9.29
C SER A 111 -17.57 -3.61 -9.38
N ARG A 112 -18.03 -2.72 -10.27
CA ARG A 112 -19.38 -2.82 -10.81
C ARG A 112 -19.42 -4.09 -11.66
N ARG A 113 -19.50 -5.26 -11.02
CA ARG A 113 -20.00 -6.43 -11.70
C ARG A 113 -21.51 -6.23 -11.82
N LYS A 114 -21.91 -5.98 -13.06
CA LYS A 114 -23.28 -5.90 -13.54
C LYS A 114 -24.06 -7.09 -12.97
N GLN A 115 -25.05 -6.82 -12.13
CA GLN A 115 -26.22 -7.69 -12.11
C GLN A 115 -27.02 -7.27 -13.34
N ALA A 116 -26.84 -8.02 -14.41
CA ALA A 116 -27.71 -7.97 -15.58
C ALA A 116 -28.30 -9.37 -15.68
N GLU A 117 -29.59 -9.43 -15.32
CA GLU A 117 -30.64 -10.39 -15.71
C GLU A 117 -30.43 -11.88 -15.45
#